data_AF-A0A2B8A1H2-F1
#
_entry.id   AF-A0A2B8A1H2-F1
#
_cell.length_a   1.000
_cell.length_b   1.000
_cell.length_c   1.000
_cell.angle_alpha   90.00
_cell.angle_beta   90.00
_cell.angle_gamma   90.00
#
_symmetry.space_group_name_H-M   'P 1'
#
loop_
_entity.id
_entity.type
_entity.pdbx_description
1 polymer ?
#
loop_
_entity_poly.entity_id
_entity_poly.type
_entity_poly.pdbx_seq_one_letter_code
_entity_poly.pdbx_strand_id
1 'polypeptide(L)'
;MVVVGYGTVKKSDVTGSLGSVSAKDLTAYPTINPVQGLQGRTPGVQVAQNSGEPGTTLSVRIRGGNSIQGSNEPLYVVDGFALSGAPIAISPNDIESMEILKDASATAIYGSRGANGVVLIKTKQGKSGKIQVSADSYYAIQQVQKKIKLMNAQEFATLANERAVNDRATPFFTPEQINSFGEGTDWQDVIFRRAPMQNHALSVSGGGENTQYSISGSYFDQQGVIRGSGVQRESFRVNINQKLG
;
A
#
# COMPACT_ATOMS: atom_id res chain seq x y z
N MET A 1 23.12 -3.73 9.87
CA MET A 1 23.48 -4.55 8.69
C MET A 1 22.36 -4.35 7.68
N VAL A 2 22.69 -4.33 6.38
CA VAL A 2 21.75 -4.24 5.26
C VAL A 2 21.94 -5.50 4.43
N VAL A 3 20.84 -6.11 3.99
CA VAL A 3 20.89 -7.21 3.02
C VAL A 3 21.20 -6.64 1.64
N VAL A 4 22.21 -7.20 0.96
CA VAL A 4 22.51 -6.91 -0.45
C VAL A 4 22.74 -8.23 -1.14
N GLY A 5 21.84 -8.60 -2.06
CA GLY A 5 21.86 -9.94 -2.65
C GLY A 5 21.65 -11.01 -1.58
N TYR A 6 22.58 -11.97 -1.51
CA TYR A 6 22.60 -13.06 -0.53
C TYR A 6 23.49 -12.78 0.70
N GLY A 7 24.13 -11.60 0.77
CA GLY A 7 25.04 -11.23 1.86
C GLY A 7 24.49 -10.13 2.76
N THR A 8 25.07 -9.99 3.95
CA THR A 8 24.82 -8.86 4.85
C THR A 8 26.06 -7.98 4.96
N VAL A 9 25.91 -6.69 4.67
CA VAL A 9 27.00 -5.70 4.77
C VAL A 9 26.63 -4.60 5.74
N LYS A 10 27.62 -3.92 6.33
CA LYS A 10 27.35 -2.72 7.13
C LYS A 10 26.88 -1.62 6.18
N LYS A 11 25.94 -0.78 6.64
CA LYS A 11 25.37 0.31 5.83
C LYS A 11 26.45 1.29 5.34
N SER A 12 27.55 1.42 6.07
CA SER A 12 28.72 2.24 5.73
C SER A 12 29.55 1.68 4.58
N ASP A 13 29.50 0.37 4.33
CA ASP A 13 30.44 -0.33 3.45
C ASP A 13 29.80 -0.60 2.07
N VAL A 14 28.59 -0.10 1.85
CA VAL A 14 27.86 -0.23 0.58
C VAL A 14 28.35 0.84 -0.37
N THR A 15 28.98 0.43 -1.47
CA THR A 15 29.51 1.32 -2.51
C THR A 15 28.46 1.79 -3.54
N GLY A 16 27.23 1.25 -3.48
CA GLY A 16 26.11 1.61 -4.36
C GLY A 16 25.00 2.43 -3.68
N SER A 17 24.15 3.06 -4.49
CA SER A 17 22.98 3.81 -4.06
C SER A 17 21.88 2.89 -3.54
N LEU A 18 21.70 2.94 -2.22
CA LEU A 18 20.78 2.12 -1.47
C LEU A 18 19.78 3.00 -0.70
N GLY A 19 18.49 2.67 -0.81
CA GLY A 19 17.47 3.14 0.14
C GLY A 19 17.23 2.09 1.21
N SER A 20 16.96 2.50 2.45
CA SER A 20 16.56 1.57 3.51
C SER A 20 15.42 2.19 4.32
N VAL A 21 14.36 1.41 4.52
CA VAL A 21 13.19 1.77 5.31
C VAL A 21 13.08 0.79 6.48
N SER A 22 12.96 1.34 7.69
CA SER A 22 12.92 0.56 8.92
C SER A 22 11.52 0.05 9.26
N ALA A 23 11.40 -1.00 10.06
CA ALA A 23 10.12 -1.48 10.58
C ALA A 23 9.29 -0.37 11.24
N LYS A 24 9.93 0.53 12.00
CA LYS A 24 9.24 1.65 12.66
C LYS A 24 8.58 2.60 11.65
N ASP A 25 9.23 2.83 10.51
CA ASP A 25 8.68 3.68 9.45
C ASP A 25 7.51 3.01 8.73
N LEU A 26 7.52 1.68 8.64
CA LEU A 26 6.47 0.89 8.01
C LEU A 26 5.20 0.79 8.85
N THR A 27 5.33 0.71 10.17
CA THR A 27 4.20 0.64 11.09
C THR A 27 3.71 2.01 11.56
N ALA A 28 4.43 3.09 11.25
CA ALA A 28 4.04 4.46 11.62
C ALA A 28 2.71 4.90 11.00
N TYR A 29 2.31 4.30 9.87
CA TYR A 29 1.05 4.59 9.20
C TYR A 29 0.22 3.33 9.05
N PRO A 30 -1.10 3.39 9.31
CA PRO A 30 -2.01 2.28 9.06
C PRO A 30 -2.11 2.08 7.54
N THR A 31 -1.27 1.22 7.00
CA THR A 31 -1.23 0.90 5.57
C THR A 31 -1.31 -0.61 5.38
N ILE A 32 -2.05 -1.02 4.35
CA ILE A 32 -2.16 -2.44 3.98
C ILE A 32 -0.91 -2.91 3.28
N ASN A 33 -0.42 -2.05 2.39
CA ASN A 33 0.60 -2.41 1.45
C ASN A 33 1.95 -1.95 2.01
N PRO A 34 2.89 -2.87 2.29
CA PRO A 34 4.20 -2.48 2.80
C PRO A 34 4.94 -1.55 1.83
N VAL A 35 4.66 -1.65 0.53
CA VAL A 35 5.21 -0.78 -0.51
C VAL A 35 4.77 0.69 -0.36
N GLN A 36 3.60 0.94 0.22
CA GLN A 36 3.11 2.28 0.51
C GLN A 36 4.03 3.02 1.48
N GLY A 37 4.64 2.27 2.43
CA GLY A 37 5.65 2.78 3.35
C GLY A 37 6.95 3.24 2.68
N LEU A 38 7.18 2.90 1.40
CA LEU A 38 8.32 3.43 0.63
C LEU A 38 8.09 4.85 0.12
N GLN A 39 6.84 5.29 0.03
CA GLN A 39 6.48 6.57 -0.57
C GLN A 39 7.16 7.73 0.17
N GLY A 40 7.96 8.51 -0.57
CA GLY A 40 8.68 9.67 -0.01
C GLY A 40 9.80 9.35 0.98
N ARG A 41 10.07 8.06 1.29
CA ARG A 41 11.12 7.67 2.25
C ARG A 41 12.49 7.50 1.63
N THR A 42 12.58 7.43 0.30
CA THR A 42 13.85 7.25 -0.40
C THR A 42 13.84 8.04 -1.72
N PRO A 43 14.87 8.85 -2.02
CA PRO A 43 14.95 9.60 -3.27
C PRO A 43 14.95 8.69 -4.51
N GLY A 44 14.27 9.10 -5.56
CA GLY A 44 14.19 8.37 -6.82
C GLY A 44 13.29 7.13 -6.79
N VAL A 45 12.47 6.96 -5.75
CA VAL A 45 11.42 5.93 -5.70
C VAL A 45 10.07 6.64 -5.79
N GLN A 46 9.33 6.34 -6.85
CA GLN A 46 7.98 6.81 -7.07
C GLN A 46 7.02 5.67 -6.77
N VAL A 47 6.10 5.89 -5.84
CA VAL A 47 5.00 4.97 -5.54
C VAL A 47 3.72 5.67 -5.98
N ALA A 48 3.02 5.08 -6.95
CA ALA A 48 1.78 5.61 -7.49
C ALA A 48 0.62 4.69 -7.11
N GLN A 49 -0.38 5.28 -6.48
CA GLN A 49 -1.65 4.63 -6.21
C GLN A 49 -2.58 4.91 -7.40
N ASN A 50 -2.84 3.89 -8.22
CA ASN A 50 -3.66 4.03 -9.42
C ASN A 50 -5.16 4.11 -9.11
N SER A 51 -5.60 3.60 -7.95
CA SER A 51 -6.99 3.67 -7.50
C SER A 51 -7.08 3.76 -5.98
N GLY A 52 -8.19 4.32 -5.48
CA GLY A 52 -8.51 4.36 -4.05
C GLY A 52 -9.13 3.07 -3.51
N GLU A 53 -9.10 1.98 -4.29
CA GLU A 53 -9.71 0.71 -3.89
C GLU A 53 -8.82 -0.02 -2.86
N PRO A 54 -9.41 -0.48 -1.74
CA PRO A 54 -8.73 -1.31 -0.75
C PRO A 54 -8.03 -2.53 -1.34
N GLY A 55 -6.80 -2.81 -0.90
CA GLY A 55 -6.08 -4.03 -1.30
C GLY A 55 -5.47 -4.01 -2.70
N THR A 56 -5.61 -2.92 -3.46
CA THR A 56 -4.99 -2.83 -4.79
C THR A 56 -3.47 -2.73 -4.73
N THR A 57 -2.83 -3.29 -5.76
CA THR A 57 -1.39 -3.20 -5.94
C THR A 57 -1.00 -1.77 -6.31
N LEU A 58 -0.03 -1.23 -5.58
CA LEU A 58 0.59 0.06 -5.89
C LEU A 58 1.63 -0.13 -6.99
N SER A 59 1.74 0.83 -7.92
CA SER A 59 2.80 0.81 -8.91
C SER A 59 4.06 1.46 -8.34
N VAL A 60 5.20 0.77 -8.48
CA VAL A 60 6.50 1.29 -8.04
C VAL A 60 7.40 1.51 -9.22
N ARG A 61 8.07 2.65 -9.24
CA ARG A 61 9.11 2.98 -10.21
C ARG A 61 10.36 3.45 -9.49
N ILE A 62 11.48 2.82 -9.79
CA ILE A 62 12.79 3.19 -9.26
C ILE A 62 13.55 3.90 -10.38
N ARG A 63 13.85 5.18 -10.18
CA ARG A 63 14.53 6.08 -11.13
C ARG A 63 13.80 6.29 -12.48
N GLY A 64 12.48 6.15 -12.47
CA GLY A 64 11.63 6.43 -13.64
C GLY A 64 11.25 5.16 -14.41
N GLY A 65 10.78 5.34 -15.65
CA GLY A 65 10.46 4.23 -16.54
C GLY A 65 11.64 3.92 -17.46
N ASN A 66 12.15 2.69 -17.42
CA ASN A 66 13.29 2.25 -18.22
C ASN A 66 12.86 1.57 -19.53
N SER A 67 11.56 1.27 -19.67
CA SER A 67 10.99 0.64 -20.86
C SER A 67 9.72 1.34 -21.33
N ILE A 68 9.58 1.44 -22.65
CA ILE A 68 8.40 1.98 -23.32
C ILE A 68 7.33 0.89 -23.51
N GLN A 69 7.75 -0.36 -23.75
CA GLN A 69 6.85 -1.48 -24.08
C GLN A 69 6.81 -2.56 -22.99
N GLY A 70 7.83 -2.65 -22.13
CA GLY A 70 7.93 -3.63 -21.06
C GLY A 70 7.43 -3.14 -19.70
N SER A 71 7.33 -4.05 -18.74
CA SER A 71 7.04 -3.69 -17.34
C SER A 71 8.18 -2.84 -16.76
N ASN A 72 7.80 -1.82 -16.00
CA ASN A 72 8.72 -0.96 -15.23
C ASN A 72 8.66 -1.24 -13.72
N GLU A 73 7.94 -2.29 -13.30
CA GLU A 73 7.89 -2.69 -11.90
C GLU A 73 9.25 -3.28 -11.45
N PRO A 74 9.68 -3.02 -10.21
CA PRO A 74 10.90 -3.59 -9.66
C PRO A 74 10.70 -5.08 -9.34
N LEU A 75 11.82 -5.78 -9.16
CA LEU A 75 11.81 -7.12 -8.60
C LEU A 75 11.64 -7.05 -7.09
N TYR A 76 10.64 -7.72 -6.54
CA TYR A 76 10.51 -7.92 -5.09
C TYR A 76 11.20 -9.21 -4.68
N VAL A 77 12.05 -9.15 -3.65
CA VAL A 77 12.75 -10.31 -3.11
C VAL A 77 12.47 -10.38 -1.62
N VAL A 78 11.85 -11.46 -1.17
CA VAL A 78 11.49 -11.66 0.24
C VAL A 78 12.37 -12.77 0.80
N ASP A 79 13.17 -12.45 1.81
CA ASP A 79 14.08 -13.42 2.47
C ASP A 79 14.96 -14.22 1.47
N GLY A 80 15.38 -13.58 0.36
CA GLY A 80 16.20 -14.19 -0.69
C GLY A 80 15.40 -14.82 -1.85
N PHE A 81 14.08 -14.94 -1.74
CA PHE A 81 13.23 -15.49 -2.80
C PHE A 81 12.59 -14.38 -3.64
N ALA A 82 12.82 -14.44 -4.95
CA ALA A 82 12.23 -13.51 -5.91
C ALA A 82 10.73 -13.79 -6.12
N LEU A 83 9.89 -12.81 -5.84
CA LEU A 83 8.45 -12.88 -6.09
C LEU A 83 8.10 -12.32 -7.48
N SER A 84 7.03 -12.87 -8.05
CA SER A 84 6.38 -12.32 -9.24
C SER A 84 5.22 -11.43 -8.79
N GLY A 85 5.39 -10.10 -8.92
CA GLY A 85 4.40 -9.11 -8.49
C GLY A 85 4.61 -8.58 -7.07
N ALA A 86 3.72 -7.69 -6.63
CA ALA A 86 3.85 -7.00 -5.36
C ALA A 86 3.51 -7.91 -4.16
N PRO A 87 4.19 -7.75 -3.02
CA PRO A 87 4.04 -8.59 -1.83
C PRO A 87 2.82 -8.22 -0.98
N ILE A 88 1.63 -8.15 -1.58
CA ILE A 88 0.38 -7.75 -0.91
C ILE A 88 -0.05 -8.72 0.20
N ALA A 89 0.40 -9.98 0.14
CA ALA A 89 0.10 -11.00 1.13
C ALA A 89 0.93 -10.87 2.42
N ILE A 90 1.96 -10.02 2.44
CA ILE A 90 2.86 -9.87 3.60
C ILE A 90 2.36 -8.74 4.48
N SER A 91 2.17 -9.04 5.76
CA SER A 91 1.86 -8.05 6.78
C SER A 91 3.05 -7.11 6.98
N PRO A 92 2.87 -5.77 6.94
CA PRO A 92 3.93 -4.82 7.30
C PRO A 92 4.52 -5.08 8.70
N ASN A 93 3.72 -5.64 9.61
CA ASN A 93 4.15 -5.97 10.97
C ASN A 93 5.17 -7.13 11.02
N ASP A 94 5.28 -7.92 9.96
CA ASP A 94 6.25 -9.02 9.87
C ASP A 94 7.57 -8.57 9.23
N ILE A 95 7.66 -7.34 8.72
CA ILE A 95 8.84 -6.84 8.02
C ILE A 95 9.83 -6.25 9.03
N GLU A 96 11.08 -6.72 8.99
CA GLU A 96 12.19 -6.17 9.76
C GLU A 96 12.76 -4.93 9.05
N SER A 97 12.99 -5.06 7.74
CA SER A 97 13.53 -3.99 6.90
C SER A 97 13.12 -4.17 5.45
N MET A 98 13.08 -3.05 4.73
CA MET A 98 13.03 -3.06 3.27
C MET A 98 14.19 -2.26 2.71
N GLU A 99 14.89 -2.83 1.76
CA GLU A 99 16.07 -2.25 1.14
C GLU A 99 15.89 -2.16 -0.36
N ILE A 100 16.22 -1.00 -0.92
CA ILE A 100 15.95 -0.67 -2.31
C ILE A 100 17.27 -0.51 -3.02
N LEU A 101 17.58 -1.46 -3.91
CA LEU A 101 18.73 -1.44 -4.78
C LEU A 101 18.38 -0.68 -6.06
N LYS A 102 19.07 0.45 -6.29
CA LYS A 102 18.76 1.38 -7.40
C LYS A 102 19.81 1.38 -8.52
N ASP A 103 21.02 0.92 -8.22
CA ASP A 103 22.15 0.94 -9.14
C ASP A 103 22.36 -0.42 -9.80
N ALA A 104 22.85 -0.39 -11.04
CA ALA A 104 23.16 -1.59 -11.82
C ALA A 104 24.18 -2.51 -11.11
N SER A 105 25.15 -1.95 -10.39
CA SER A 105 26.13 -2.74 -9.62
C SER A 105 25.50 -3.49 -8.44
N ALA A 106 24.49 -2.89 -7.80
CA ALA A 106 23.78 -3.49 -6.69
C ALA A 106 22.74 -4.52 -7.15
N THR A 107 22.11 -4.30 -8.32
CA THR A 107 21.10 -5.20 -8.88
C THR A 107 21.67 -6.32 -9.74
N ALA A 108 22.96 -6.25 -10.14
CA ALA A 108 23.61 -7.22 -11.00
C ALA A 108 23.47 -8.68 -10.53
N ILE A 109 23.42 -8.90 -9.21
CA ILE A 109 23.23 -10.24 -8.61
C ILE A 109 21.88 -10.87 -9.02
N TYR A 110 20.88 -10.04 -9.30
CA TYR A 110 19.53 -10.46 -9.70
C TYR A 110 19.35 -10.47 -11.23
N GLY A 111 20.41 -10.20 -11.99
CA GLY A 111 20.44 -10.26 -13.45
C GLY A 111 19.43 -9.33 -14.12
N SER A 112 18.90 -9.76 -15.28
CA SER A 112 17.97 -8.97 -16.10
C SER A 112 16.67 -8.62 -15.36
N ARG A 113 16.24 -9.43 -14.39
CA ARG A 113 15.05 -9.15 -13.57
C ARG A 113 15.23 -7.94 -12.66
N GLY A 114 16.48 -7.58 -12.32
CA GLY A 114 16.81 -6.41 -11.52
C GLY A 114 17.00 -5.12 -12.31
N ALA A 115 16.73 -5.10 -13.63
CA ALA A 115 16.95 -3.94 -14.49
C ALA A 115 16.11 -2.71 -14.10
N ASN A 116 14.94 -2.92 -13.50
CA ASN A 116 14.05 -1.86 -12.99
C ASN A 116 14.30 -1.53 -11.51
N GLY A 117 15.39 -2.03 -10.92
CA GLY A 117 15.64 -1.98 -9.49
C GLY A 117 15.10 -3.20 -8.74
N VAL A 118 15.56 -3.37 -7.50
CA VAL A 118 15.18 -4.50 -6.65
C VAL A 118 14.76 -3.98 -5.27
N VAL A 119 13.63 -4.45 -4.78
CA VAL A 119 13.15 -4.20 -3.41
C VAL A 119 13.34 -5.50 -2.62
N LEU A 120 14.35 -5.49 -1.76
CA LEU A 120 14.60 -6.53 -0.78
C LEU A 120 13.70 -6.31 0.43
N ILE A 121 13.08 -7.37 0.89
CA ILE A 121 12.23 -7.38 2.08
C ILE A 121 12.77 -8.47 2.98
N LYS A 122 13.19 -8.07 4.17
CA LYS A 122 13.62 -8.98 5.20
C LYS A 122 12.53 -9.11 6.25
N THR A 123 12.14 -10.33 6.58
CA THR A 123 11.13 -10.57 7.61
C THR A 123 11.76 -10.73 8.98
N LYS A 124 10.95 -10.47 10.03
CA LYS A 124 11.37 -10.57 11.43
C LYS A 124 11.76 -12.02 11.75
N GLN A 125 13.03 -12.21 12.10
CA GLN A 125 13.55 -13.49 12.55
C GLN A 125 13.62 -13.58 14.08
N GLY A 126 13.76 -14.80 14.59
CA GLY A 126 14.01 -15.03 16.00
C GLY A 126 15.31 -14.36 16.44
N LYS A 127 15.33 -13.81 17.66
CA LYS A 127 16.52 -13.22 18.26
C LYS A 127 16.93 -14.05 19.47
N SER A 128 18.24 -14.27 19.63
CA SER A 128 18.76 -14.90 20.85
C SER A 128 18.50 -14.00 22.05
N GLY A 129 18.13 -14.62 23.18
CA GLY A 129 17.91 -13.94 24.45
C GLY A 129 16.45 -14.00 24.91
N LYS A 130 16.04 -12.95 25.63
CA LYS A 130 14.72 -12.90 26.27
C LYS A 130 13.61 -12.94 25.22
N ILE A 131 12.53 -13.63 25.57
CA ILE A 131 11.30 -13.64 24.79
C ILE A 131 10.80 -12.19 24.66
N GLN A 132 10.56 -11.76 23.43
CA GLN A 132 9.95 -10.49 23.09
C GLN A 132 8.57 -10.74 22.54
N VAL A 133 7.57 -10.14 23.18
CA VAL A 133 6.19 -10.13 22.72
C VAL A 133 5.88 -8.72 22.22
N SER A 134 5.31 -8.61 21.03
CA SER A 134 4.85 -7.33 20.47
C SER A 134 3.41 -7.48 20.02
N ALA A 135 2.58 -6.53 20.42
CA ALA A 135 1.18 -6.46 20.06
C ALA A 135 0.90 -5.07 19.48
N ASP A 136 0.37 -5.03 18.26
CA ASP A 136 0.06 -3.82 17.53
C ASP A 136 -1.41 -3.86 17.12
N SER A 137 -2.18 -2.86 17.53
CA SER A 137 -3.61 -2.80 17.25
C SER A 137 -4.06 -1.37 16.98
N TYR A 138 -4.90 -1.18 15.95
CA TYR A 138 -5.52 0.12 15.68
C TYR A 138 -6.90 -0.04 15.05
N TYR A 139 -7.68 1.03 15.17
CA TYR A 139 -8.99 1.20 14.54
C TYR A 139 -9.09 2.59 13.94
N ALA A 140 -9.60 2.70 12.71
CA ALA A 140 -9.72 3.94 11.97
C ALA A 140 -11.04 3.99 11.19
N ILE A 141 -11.51 5.20 10.88
CA ILE A 141 -12.67 5.44 10.02
C ILE A 141 -12.23 6.29 8.84
N GLN A 142 -12.51 5.80 7.64
CA GLN A 142 -12.15 6.45 6.38
C GLN A 142 -13.36 7.16 5.79
N GLN A 143 -13.12 8.30 5.15
CA GLN A 143 -14.14 9.06 4.42
C GLN A 143 -13.53 9.74 3.20
N VAL A 144 -14.36 10.00 2.19
CA VAL A 144 -13.95 10.76 1.00
C VAL A 144 -13.62 12.19 1.43
N GLN A 145 -12.41 12.67 1.11
CA GLN A 145 -11.95 14.00 1.52
C GLN A 145 -12.76 15.13 0.86
N LYS A 146 -13.16 14.95 -0.40
CA LYS A 146 -13.86 15.96 -1.19
C LYS A 146 -14.86 15.31 -2.13
N LYS A 147 -16.15 15.57 -1.90
CA LYS A 147 -17.20 15.32 -2.89
C LYS A 147 -17.17 16.42 -3.95
N ILE A 148 -17.52 16.09 -5.19
CA ILE A 148 -17.68 17.08 -6.27
C ILE A 148 -18.97 17.83 -6.00
N LYS A 149 -18.96 19.17 -6.14
CA LYS A 149 -20.21 19.93 -6.09
C LYS A 149 -20.96 19.67 -7.39
N LEU A 150 -22.07 18.96 -7.30
CA LEU A 150 -22.96 18.66 -8.42
C LEU A 150 -24.20 19.54 -8.31
N MET A 151 -24.81 19.82 -9.46
CA MET A 151 -26.11 20.47 -9.48
C MET A 151 -27.16 19.54 -8.87
N ASN A 152 -28.04 20.10 -8.06
CA ASN A 152 -29.26 19.42 -7.62
C ASN A 152 -30.31 19.39 -8.74
N ALA A 153 -31.44 18.70 -8.53
CA ALA A 153 -32.46 18.54 -9.57
C ALA A 153 -33.05 19.87 -10.08
N GLN A 154 -33.27 20.84 -9.18
CA GLN A 154 -33.75 22.18 -9.50
C GLN A 154 -32.75 22.99 -10.31
N GLU A 155 -31.48 23.00 -9.91
CA GLU A 155 -30.40 23.70 -10.60
C GLU A 155 -30.21 23.15 -12.02
N PHE A 156 -30.28 21.82 -12.17
CA PHE A 156 -30.21 21.19 -13.49
C PHE A 156 -31.39 21.57 -14.39
N ALA A 157 -32.62 21.55 -13.85
CA ALA A 157 -33.81 21.91 -14.62
C ALA A 157 -33.82 23.40 -15.01
N THR A 158 -33.32 24.28 -14.13
CA THR A 158 -33.14 25.70 -14.41
C THR A 158 -32.13 25.91 -15.53
N LEU A 159 -30.96 25.27 -15.44
CA LEU A 159 -29.92 25.33 -16.48
C LEU A 159 -30.44 24.81 -17.83
N ALA A 160 -31.24 23.73 -17.82
CA ALA A 160 -31.84 23.18 -19.05
C ALA A 160 -32.78 24.17 -19.72
N ASN A 161 -33.56 24.92 -18.94
CA ASN A 161 -34.43 25.98 -19.44
C ASN A 161 -33.63 27.20 -19.94
N GLU A 162 -32.61 27.65 -19.21
CA GLU A 162 -31.74 28.75 -19.64
C GLU A 162 -31.08 28.43 -20.99
N ARG A 163 -30.61 27.19 -21.15
CA ARG A 163 -30.10 26.70 -22.43
C ARG A 163 -31.17 26.77 -23.53
N ALA A 164 -32.37 26.27 -23.29
CA ALA A 164 -33.45 26.29 -24.27
C ALA A 164 -33.76 27.72 -24.75
N VAL A 165 -33.82 28.69 -23.82
CA VAL A 165 -34.05 30.10 -24.13
C VAL A 165 -32.90 30.67 -24.99
N ASN A 166 -31.65 30.37 -24.65
CA ASN A 166 -30.47 30.80 -25.43
C ASN A 166 -30.49 30.21 -26.86
N ASP A 167 -30.95 28.96 -27.01
CA ASP A 167 -31.10 28.26 -28.28
C ASP A 167 -32.37 28.68 -29.05
N ARG A 168 -33.16 29.63 -28.52
CA ARG A 168 -34.47 30.09 -29.06
C ARG A 168 -35.52 28.97 -29.15
N ALA A 169 -35.43 27.97 -28.28
CA ALA A 169 -36.39 26.90 -28.10
C ALA A 169 -37.35 27.19 -26.93
N THR A 170 -38.46 26.46 -26.87
CA THR A 170 -39.39 26.52 -25.73
C THR A 170 -38.75 25.85 -24.50
N PRO A 171 -38.83 26.46 -23.31
CA PRO A 171 -38.37 25.84 -22.06
C PRO A 171 -38.97 24.44 -21.85
N PHE A 172 -38.17 23.52 -21.32
CA PHE A 172 -38.57 22.13 -21.08
C PHE A 172 -39.46 21.98 -19.84
N PHE A 173 -39.31 22.85 -18.86
CA PHE A 173 -40.00 22.78 -17.57
C PHE A 173 -40.70 24.11 -17.23
N THR A 174 -41.85 24.03 -16.58
CA THR A 174 -42.51 25.20 -15.97
C THR A 174 -41.87 25.53 -14.62
N PRO A 175 -41.98 26.79 -14.12
CA PRO A 175 -41.50 27.15 -12.79
C PRO A 175 -42.08 26.27 -11.67
N GLU A 176 -43.35 25.87 -11.79
CA GLU A 176 -44.02 24.99 -10.83
C GLU A 176 -43.40 23.57 -10.84
N GLN A 177 -43.09 23.04 -12.02
CA GLN A 177 -42.40 21.74 -12.16
C GLN A 177 -40.99 21.78 -11.56
N ILE A 178 -40.22 22.83 -11.82
CA ILE A 178 -38.87 23.00 -11.23
C ILE A 178 -38.98 22.98 -9.71
N ASN A 179 -39.89 23.78 -9.13
CA ASN A 179 -40.07 23.84 -7.69
C ASN A 179 -40.46 22.47 -7.10
N SER A 180 -41.24 21.66 -7.83
CA SER A 180 -41.63 20.31 -7.38
C SER A 180 -40.50 19.28 -7.37
N PHE A 181 -39.38 19.50 -8.07
CA PHE A 181 -38.29 18.51 -8.15
C PHE A 181 -37.44 18.42 -6.88
N GLY A 182 -37.46 19.46 -6.04
CA GLY A 182 -36.61 19.54 -4.85
C GLY A 182 -35.12 19.39 -5.15
N GLU A 183 -34.36 18.88 -4.18
CA GLU A 183 -32.91 18.65 -4.36
C GLU A 183 -32.59 17.39 -5.19
N GLY A 184 -33.53 16.44 -5.30
CA GLY A 184 -33.28 15.15 -5.93
C GLY A 184 -32.40 14.22 -5.09
N THR A 185 -31.79 13.22 -5.72
CA THR A 185 -30.94 12.22 -5.05
C THR A 185 -29.46 12.61 -5.12
N ASP A 186 -28.78 12.72 -3.96
CA ASP A 186 -27.32 12.80 -3.93
C ASP A 186 -26.69 11.42 -4.17
N TRP A 187 -26.39 11.14 -5.43
CA TRP A 187 -25.72 9.90 -5.83
C TRP A 187 -24.36 9.68 -5.16
N GLN A 188 -23.63 10.75 -4.82
CA GLN A 188 -22.36 10.61 -4.10
C GLN A 188 -22.59 10.14 -2.66
N ASP A 189 -23.70 10.50 -2.03
CA ASP A 189 -24.05 9.98 -0.70
C ASP A 189 -24.58 8.54 -0.71
N VAL A 190 -25.23 8.14 -1.80
CA VAL A 190 -25.67 6.74 -1.99
C VAL A 190 -24.47 5.80 -2.14
N ILE A 191 -23.47 6.21 -2.91
CA ILE A 191 -22.30 5.38 -3.26
C ILE A 191 -21.25 5.39 -2.14
N PHE A 192 -20.96 6.58 -1.59
CA PHE A 192 -19.91 6.72 -0.59
C PHE A 192 -20.43 6.46 0.82
N ARG A 193 -19.55 5.95 1.68
CA ARG A 193 -19.80 5.74 3.10
C ARG A 193 -18.57 6.07 3.93
N ARG A 194 -18.79 6.30 5.23
CA ARG A 194 -17.72 6.16 6.22
C ARG A 194 -17.38 4.69 6.36
N ALA A 195 -16.12 4.33 6.17
CA ALA A 195 -15.69 2.94 6.09
C ALA A 195 -14.68 2.61 7.20
N PRO A 196 -15.00 1.67 8.10
CA PRO A 196 -14.09 1.26 9.17
C PRO A 196 -12.89 0.50 8.62
N MET A 197 -11.79 0.58 9.35
CA MET A 197 -10.53 -0.11 9.09
C MET A 197 -9.92 -0.53 10.42
N GLN A 198 -9.46 -1.76 10.50
CA GLN A 198 -8.90 -2.34 11.72
C GLN A 198 -7.71 -3.25 11.41
N ASN A 199 -6.78 -3.30 12.36
CA ASN A 199 -5.63 -4.19 12.29
C ASN A 199 -5.30 -4.66 13.71
N HIS A 200 -5.04 -5.96 13.82
CA HIS A 200 -4.57 -6.60 15.04
C HIS A 200 -3.41 -7.50 14.67
N ALA A 201 -2.24 -7.28 15.25
CA ALA A 201 -1.07 -8.10 15.04
C ALA A 201 -0.44 -8.47 16.38
N LEU A 202 -0.07 -9.74 16.50
CA LEU A 202 0.64 -10.29 17.64
C LEU A 202 1.86 -11.02 17.11
N SER A 203 3.01 -10.79 17.74
CA SER A 203 4.23 -11.52 17.43
C SER A 203 4.98 -11.88 18.70
N VAL A 204 5.57 -13.07 18.68
CA VAL A 204 6.42 -13.60 19.75
C VAL A 204 7.71 -14.06 19.10
N SER A 205 8.84 -13.55 19.59
CA SER A 205 10.16 -13.96 19.14
C SER A 205 11.06 -14.24 20.34
N GLY A 206 12.00 -15.16 20.16
CA GLY A 206 12.94 -15.52 21.21
C GLY A 206 13.80 -16.71 20.80
N GLY A 207 14.63 -17.17 21.72
CA GLY A 207 15.48 -18.33 21.47
C GLY A 207 16.80 -18.31 22.23
N GLY A 208 17.49 -19.43 22.20
CA GLY A 208 18.87 -19.56 22.69
C GLY A 208 19.89 -19.37 21.56
N GLU A 209 21.15 -19.69 21.85
CA GLU A 209 22.24 -19.62 20.86
C GLU A 209 22.06 -20.61 19.69
N ASN A 210 21.48 -21.77 19.97
CA ASN A 210 21.32 -22.86 19.00
C ASN A 210 19.96 -22.85 18.27
N THR A 211 18.92 -22.31 18.91
CA THR A 211 17.54 -22.33 18.38
C THR A 211 16.92 -20.96 18.54
N GLN A 212 16.54 -20.34 17.43
CA GLN A 212 15.87 -19.05 17.38
C GLN A 212 14.53 -19.21 16.68
N TYR A 213 13.47 -18.62 17.23
CA TYR A 213 12.12 -18.71 16.68
C TYR A 213 11.42 -17.35 16.67
N SER A 214 10.52 -17.19 15.70
CA SER A 214 9.60 -16.06 15.57
C SER A 214 8.26 -16.60 15.07
N ILE A 215 7.19 -16.26 15.77
CA ILE A 215 5.82 -16.63 15.46
C ILE A 215 5.01 -15.33 15.42
N SER A 216 4.27 -15.10 14.35
CA SER A 216 3.37 -13.95 14.25
C SER A 216 2.03 -14.32 13.63
N GLY A 217 1.01 -13.61 14.07
CA GLY A 217 -0.33 -13.65 13.52
C GLY A 217 -0.86 -12.24 13.37
N SER A 218 -1.51 -11.95 12.24
CA SER A 218 -2.19 -10.67 12.05
C SER A 218 -3.51 -10.81 11.33
N TYR A 219 -4.50 -10.05 11.80
CA TYR A 219 -5.80 -9.85 11.18
C TYR A 219 -5.90 -8.40 10.74
N PHE A 220 -6.22 -8.19 9.47
CA PHE A 220 -6.39 -6.90 8.88
C PHE A 220 -7.71 -6.86 8.11
N ASP A 221 -8.50 -5.81 8.30
CA ASP A 221 -9.78 -5.62 7.62
C ASP A 221 -9.98 -4.13 7.29
N GLN A 222 -10.14 -3.82 6.01
CA GLN A 222 -10.45 -2.49 5.52
C GLN A 222 -11.68 -2.54 4.64
N GLN A 223 -12.73 -1.85 5.08
CA GLN A 223 -13.86 -1.55 4.22
C GLN A 223 -13.52 -0.37 3.32
N GLY A 224 -13.98 -0.41 2.07
CA GLY A 224 -13.86 0.70 1.14
C GLY A 224 -14.92 1.76 1.36
N VAL A 225 -14.55 3.01 1.06
CA VAL A 225 -15.46 4.17 1.08
C VAL A 225 -16.54 4.05 0.01
N ILE A 226 -16.33 3.25 -1.03
CA ILE A 226 -17.38 2.84 -1.97
C ILE A 226 -18.02 1.55 -1.45
N ARG A 227 -19.35 1.53 -1.33
CA ARG A 227 -20.09 0.32 -0.92
C ARG A 227 -19.79 -0.84 -1.86
N GLY A 228 -19.61 -2.05 -1.30
CA GLY A 228 -19.26 -3.25 -2.07
C GLY A 228 -17.76 -3.43 -2.33
N SER A 229 -16.90 -2.52 -1.85
CA SER A 229 -15.45 -2.68 -1.88
C SER A 229 -14.86 -2.88 -0.48
N GLY A 230 -13.79 -3.67 -0.38
CA GLY A 230 -13.09 -3.96 0.87
C GLY A 230 -12.03 -5.05 0.68
N VAL A 231 -11.12 -5.15 1.63
CA VAL A 231 -10.12 -6.22 1.67
C VAL A 231 -9.96 -6.71 3.11
N GLN A 232 -9.89 -8.03 3.25
CA GLN A 232 -9.52 -8.70 4.48
C GLN A 232 -8.24 -9.49 4.24
N ARG A 233 -7.31 -9.44 5.18
CA ARG A 233 -6.08 -10.21 5.14
C ARG A 233 -5.82 -10.83 6.50
N GLU A 234 -5.69 -12.14 6.48
CA GLU A 234 -5.23 -12.94 7.60
C GLU A 234 -3.83 -13.44 7.27
N SER A 235 -2.92 -13.36 8.23
CA SER A 235 -1.54 -13.78 8.03
C SER A 235 -1.06 -14.53 9.26
N PHE A 236 -0.40 -15.64 9.01
CA PHE A 236 0.26 -16.44 10.02
C PHE A 236 1.67 -16.77 9.51
N ARG A 237 2.66 -16.58 10.35
CA ARG A 237 4.07 -16.81 9.99
C ARG A 237 4.80 -17.48 11.15
N VAL A 238 5.58 -18.49 10.79
CA VAL A 238 6.51 -19.17 11.70
C VAL A 238 7.88 -19.18 11.03
N ASN A 239 8.90 -18.77 11.77
CA ASN A 239 10.28 -18.84 11.37
C ASN A 239 11.07 -19.52 12.49
N ILE A 240 11.83 -20.55 12.15
CA ILE A 240 12.71 -21.27 13.08
C ILE A 240 14.08 -21.40 12.41
N ASN A 241 15.11 -21.01 13.15
CA ASN A 241 16.50 -21.18 12.76
C ASN A 241 17.20 -22.04 13.82
N GLN A 242 17.73 -23.18 13.36
CA GLN A 242 18.45 -24.14 14.20
C GLN A 242 19.88 -24.26 13.69
N LYS A 243 20.85 -23.98 14.56
CA LYS A 243 22.22 -24.40 14.33
C LYS A 243 22.37 -25.84 14.79
N LEU A 244 22.73 -26.71 13.85
CA LEU A 244 23.17 -28.06 14.12
C LEU A 244 24.70 -27.98 14.19
N GLY A 245 25.27 -28.46 15.30
CA GLY A 245 26.69 -28.42 15.57
C GLY A 245 27.53 -29.19 14.56
#